data_AF-A0A3C1MRR3-F1
#
_entry.id   AF-A0A3C1MRR3-F1
#
_cell.length_a   1.000
_cell.length_b   1.000
_cell.length_c   1.000
_cell.angle_alpha   90.00
_cell.angle_beta   90.00
_cell.angle_gamma   90.00
#
_symmetry.space_group_name_H-M   'P 1'
#
loop_
_entity.id
_entity.type
_entity.pdbx_description
1 polymer ?
#
loop_
_entity_poly.entity_id
_entity_poly.type
_entity_poly.pdbx_seq_one_letter_code
_entity_poly.pdbx_strand_id
1 'polypeptide(L)'
;MKLHIFAALSFGLIAAPSVALASNGADILKSQCMSCHATVKPEKAGLDHIWERKGPDLYYAGSKYNKSWLVKWLQDPIRIRPAGEFYRKHVKPGDKEDVVDESTLTPHVKLSKTDAEAVAEALMALTGPVGLVNKGAFKNEKVSMTMGAMFFNKLRGCGACHMAKPGTGGLSGPELYTGGERLQADYIYSYIKDPQKFDPHIWMPTLNLAEPDLQRLTGYILQLSASEGK
;
A
#
# COMPACT_ATOMS: atom_id res chain seq x y z
N MET A 1 -70.59 -48.40 7.25
CA MET A 1 -69.78 -47.28 7.78
C MET A 1 -68.33 -47.51 7.40
N LYS A 2 -67.80 -46.84 6.38
CA LYS A 2 -66.37 -46.90 6.00
C LYS A 2 -65.69 -45.63 6.53
N LEU A 3 -64.72 -45.80 7.42
CA LEU A 3 -63.96 -44.72 8.04
C LEU A 3 -62.72 -44.44 7.17
N HIS A 4 -62.62 -43.24 6.60
CA HIS A 4 -61.43 -42.80 5.87
C HIS A 4 -60.53 -41.98 6.80
N ILE A 5 -59.33 -42.49 7.04
CA ILE A 5 -58.27 -41.82 7.80
C ILE A 5 -57.52 -40.90 6.83
N PHE A 6 -57.63 -39.60 7.02
CA PHE A 6 -56.78 -38.61 6.35
C PHE A 6 -55.48 -38.45 7.14
N ALA A 7 -54.35 -38.88 6.55
CA ALA A 7 -53.02 -38.58 7.07
C ALA A 7 -52.60 -37.18 6.60
N ALA A 8 -52.50 -36.23 7.51
CA ALA A 8 -51.93 -34.92 7.25
C ALA A 8 -50.39 -35.01 7.34
N LEU A 9 -49.71 -34.87 6.20
CA LEU A 9 -48.26 -34.66 6.16
C LEU A 9 -47.95 -33.20 6.51
N SER A 10 -47.40 -32.98 7.69
CA SER A 10 -46.79 -31.72 8.11
C SER A 10 -45.42 -31.57 7.44
N PHE A 11 -45.32 -30.65 6.47
CA PHE A 11 -44.04 -30.20 5.92
C PHE A 11 -43.36 -29.29 6.95
N GLY A 12 -42.36 -29.82 7.67
CA GLY A 12 -41.47 -29.03 8.51
C GLY A 12 -40.54 -28.18 7.64
N LEU A 13 -40.65 -26.86 7.75
CA LEU A 13 -39.71 -25.91 7.15
C LEU A 13 -38.38 -25.98 7.93
N ILE A 14 -37.39 -26.69 7.37
CA ILE A 14 -36.02 -26.68 7.91
C ILE A 14 -35.37 -25.39 7.44
N ALA A 15 -35.23 -24.41 8.34
CA ALA A 15 -34.42 -23.23 8.11
C ALA A 15 -32.94 -23.65 8.07
N ALA A 16 -32.36 -23.74 6.87
CA ALA A 16 -30.93 -23.94 6.71
C ALA A 16 -30.19 -22.66 7.18
N PRO A 17 -29.09 -22.79 7.94
CA PRO A 17 -28.27 -21.64 8.30
C PRO A 17 -27.66 -21.05 7.04
N SER A 18 -27.87 -19.75 6.81
CA SER A 18 -27.21 -18.99 5.76
C SER A 18 -25.70 -18.98 6.02
N VAL A 19 -24.99 -19.92 5.42
CA VAL A 19 -23.53 -19.85 5.31
C VAL A 19 -23.25 -18.67 4.40
N ALA A 20 -22.84 -17.54 4.98
CA ALA A 20 -22.29 -16.44 4.21
C ALA A 20 -21.14 -17.02 3.36
N LEU A 21 -21.31 -17.05 2.03
CA LEU A 21 -20.22 -17.42 1.13
C LEU A 21 -19.06 -16.47 1.47
N ALA A 22 -17.93 -17.04 1.93
CA ALA A 22 -16.69 -16.28 2.03
C ALA A 22 -16.44 -15.67 0.65
N SER A 23 -16.39 -14.33 0.59
CA SER A 23 -16.13 -13.63 -0.65
C SER A 23 -14.75 -14.06 -1.15
N ASN A 24 -14.69 -14.52 -2.40
CA ASN A 24 -13.42 -14.84 -3.03
C ASN A 24 -12.64 -13.54 -3.21
N GLY A 25 -11.57 -13.33 -2.44
CA GLY A 25 -10.78 -12.10 -2.46
C GLY A 25 -10.26 -11.74 -3.86
N ALA A 26 -10.02 -12.74 -4.72
CA ALA A 26 -9.64 -12.52 -6.11
C ALA A 26 -10.75 -11.88 -6.95
N ASP A 27 -12.02 -12.26 -6.71
CA ASP A 27 -13.17 -11.69 -7.41
C ASP A 27 -13.42 -10.25 -6.98
N ILE A 28 -13.21 -9.93 -5.69
CA ILE A 28 -13.24 -8.55 -5.20
C ILE A 28 -12.11 -7.73 -5.82
N LEU A 29 -10.87 -8.24 -5.85
CA LEU A 29 -9.76 -7.55 -6.50
C LEU A 29 -10.08 -7.22 -7.97
N LYS A 30 -10.62 -8.20 -8.69
CA LYS A 30 -11.00 -8.05 -10.10
C LYS A 30 -12.08 -7.00 -10.31
N SER A 31 -13.13 -7.02 -9.49
CA SER A 31 -14.31 -6.17 -9.67
C SER A 31 -14.13 -4.76 -9.11
N GLN A 32 -13.34 -4.57 -8.05
CA GLN A 32 -13.28 -3.31 -7.30
C GLN A 32 -11.91 -2.63 -7.34
N CYS A 33 -10.82 -3.34 -7.62
CA CYS A 33 -9.46 -2.80 -7.47
C CYS A 33 -8.72 -2.63 -8.80
N MET A 34 -8.91 -3.57 -9.74
CA MET A 34 -8.15 -3.62 -11.00
C MET A 34 -8.43 -2.48 -11.98
N SER A 35 -9.48 -1.67 -11.76
CA SER A 35 -9.71 -0.45 -12.54
C SER A 35 -8.68 0.66 -12.25
N CYS A 36 -8.00 0.58 -11.11
CA CYS A 36 -6.98 1.54 -10.67
C CYS A 36 -5.60 0.91 -10.45
N HIS A 37 -5.55 -0.37 -10.07
CA HIS A 37 -4.34 -1.07 -9.65
C HIS A 37 -3.96 -2.20 -10.59
N ALA A 38 -2.71 -2.18 -11.09
CA ALA A 38 -2.18 -3.31 -11.84
C ALA A 38 -1.79 -4.47 -10.89
N THR A 39 -2.51 -5.58 -10.97
CA THR A 39 -2.22 -6.81 -10.19
C THR A 39 -1.26 -7.77 -10.90
N VAL A 40 -0.95 -7.48 -12.17
CA VAL A 40 0.07 -8.15 -12.98
C VAL A 40 1.09 -7.11 -13.40
N LYS A 41 2.37 -7.51 -13.53
CA LYS A 41 3.42 -6.61 -14.00
C LYS A 41 3.09 -6.16 -15.43
N PRO A 42 2.98 -4.86 -15.71
CA PRO A 42 2.75 -4.37 -17.08
C PRO A 42 3.90 -4.78 -18.00
N GLU A 43 3.58 -5.39 -19.15
CA GLU A 43 4.58 -5.83 -20.14
C GLU A 43 5.32 -4.66 -20.78
N LYS A 44 4.61 -3.55 -20.98
CA LYS A 44 5.14 -2.27 -21.48
C LYS A 44 4.85 -1.20 -20.44
N ALA A 45 5.71 -1.10 -19.43
CA ALA A 45 5.70 0.03 -18.51
C ALA A 45 6.24 1.28 -19.24
N GLY A 46 5.56 1.73 -20.30
CA GLY A 46 5.87 2.98 -20.99
C GLY A 46 5.55 4.19 -20.12
N LEU A 47 5.86 5.39 -20.61
CA LEU A 47 5.55 6.64 -19.89
C LEU A 47 4.04 6.75 -19.59
N ASP A 48 3.17 6.32 -20.51
CA ASP A 48 1.72 6.40 -20.32
C ASP A 48 1.25 5.65 -19.06
N HIS A 49 1.88 4.51 -18.73
CA HIS A 49 1.54 3.74 -17.52
C HIS A 49 1.69 4.59 -16.27
N ILE A 50 2.81 5.31 -16.12
CA ILE A 50 3.05 6.11 -14.92
C ILE A 50 2.22 7.41 -14.92
N TRP A 51 1.93 7.98 -16.09
CA TRP A 51 1.16 9.22 -16.22
C TRP A 51 -0.35 9.02 -16.01
N GLU A 52 -0.89 7.87 -16.39
CA GLU A 52 -2.31 7.57 -16.31
C GLU A 52 -2.70 6.73 -15.09
N ARG A 53 -1.71 6.20 -14.36
CA ARG A 53 -1.92 5.41 -13.15
C ARG A 53 -2.82 6.12 -12.15
N LYS A 54 -3.88 5.43 -11.74
CA LYS A 54 -4.82 5.91 -10.70
C LYS A 54 -4.47 5.39 -9.31
N GLY A 55 -3.79 4.24 -9.21
CA GLY A 55 -3.30 3.68 -7.97
C GLY A 55 -2.02 2.87 -8.17
N PRO A 56 -1.19 2.69 -7.12
CA PRO A 56 0.08 1.98 -7.23
C PRO A 56 -0.11 0.55 -7.71
N ASP A 57 0.85 0.06 -8.49
CA ASP A 57 0.90 -1.33 -8.90
C ASP A 57 0.97 -2.28 -7.69
N LEU A 58 0.19 -3.36 -7.75
CA LEU A 58 0.01 -4.34 -6.67
C LEU A 58 0.56 -5.73 -7.01
N TYR A 59 1.17 -5.93 -8.18
CA TYR A 59 1.73 -7.23 -8.59
C TYR A 59 2.83 -7.79 -7.66
N TYR A 60 3.33 -6.97 -6.72
CA TYR A 60 4.31 -7.31 -5.69
C TYR A 60 3.82 -6.93 -4.26
N ALA A 61 2.51 -6.75 -4.07
CA ALA A 61 1.92 -6.31 -2.80
C ALA A 61 2.31 -7.20 -1.60
N GLY A 62 2.37 -8.52 -1.78
CA GLY A 62 2.77 -9.49 -0.76
C GLY A 62 4.24 -9.44 -0.36
N SER A 63 5.09 -8.87 -1.21
CA SER A 63 6.48 -8.57 -0.87
C SER A 63 6.64 -7.19 -0.23
N LYS A 64 5.63 -6.32 -0.33
CA LYS A 64 5.67 -4.91 0.06
C LYS A 64 5.04 -4.63 1.40
N TYR A 65 3.82 -5.11 1.62
CA TYR A 65 2.98 -4.68 2.73
C TYR A 65 2.94 -5.70 3.85
N ASN A 66 2.75 -5.22 5.08
CA ASN A 66 2.40 -6.09 6.19
C ASN A 66 0.91 -6.47 6.10
N LYS A 67 0.58 -7.76 6.17
CA LYS A 67 -0.80 -8.25 6.04
C LYS A 67 -1.76 -7.64 7.07
N SER A 68 -1.32 -7.55 8.34
CA SER A 68 -2.11 -6.95 9.42
C SER A 68 -2.46 -5.49 9.13
N TRP A 69 -1.51 -4.74 8.55
CA TRP A 69 -1.75 -3.38 8.11
C TRP A 69 -2.73 -3.32 6.94
N LEU A 70 -2.61 -4.20 5.92
CA LEU A 70 -3.55 -4.25 4.80
C LEU A 70 -4.99 -4.45 5.27
N VAL A 71 -5.22 -5.42 6.16
CA VAL A 71 -6.55 -5.70 6.71
C VAL A 71 -7.12 -4.47 7.43
N LYS A 72 -6.31 -3.78 8.25
CA LYS A 72 -6.74 -2.58 8.96
C LYS A 72 -7.01 -1.42 8.00
N TRP A 73 -6.10 -1.16 7.07
CA TRP A 73 -6.19 -0.02 6.15
C TRP A 73 -7.33 -0.17 5.14
N LEU A 74 -7.63 -1.38 4.66
CA LEU A 74 -8.76 -1.61 3.75
C LEU A 74 -10.12 -1.37 4.42
N GLN A 75 -10.21 -1.50 5.75
CA GLN A 75 -11.41 -1.16 6.52
C GLN A 75 -11.53 0.34 6.84
N ASP A 76 -10.42 1.06 6.84
CA ASP A 76 -10.40 2.51 7.11
C ASP A 76 -9.24 3.19 6.36
N PRO A 77 -9.38 3.39 5.04
CA PRO A 77 -8.28 3.87 4.23
C PRO A 77 -7.93 5.32 4.57
N ILE A 78 -6.65 5.55 4.92
CA ILE A 78 -6.08 6.88 5.09
C ILE A 78 -5.20 7.27 3.89
N ARG A 79 -5.11 8.57 3.62
CA ARG A 79 -4.30 9.13 2.52
C ARG A 79 -2.80 8.92 2.79
N ILE A 80 -2.17 8.07 1.98
CA ILE A 80 -0.71 7.80 2.04
C ILE A 80 0.08 8.79 1.17
N ARG A 81 -0.45 9.16 0.00
CA ARG A 81 0.16 10.13 -0.89
C ARG A 81 -0.58 11.46 -0.76
N PRO A 82 0.04 12.49 -0.17
CA PRO A 82 -0.66 13.76 0.11
C PRO A 82 -1.22 14.39 -1.16
N ALA A 83 -0.41 14.41 -2.22
CA ALA A 83 -0.79 14.93 -3.53
C ALA A 83 -1.32 13.82 -4.50
N GLY A 84 -1.83 12.70 -4.00
CA GLY A 84 -2.34 11.62 -4.87
C GLY A 84 -1.25 10.82 -5.61
N GLU A 85 -1.65 9.87 -6.47
CA GLU A 85 -0.70 8.96 -7.14
C GLU A 85 0.22 9.70 -8.12
N PHE A 86 -0.33 10.63 -8.90
CA PHE A 86 0.44 11.49 -9.78
C PHE A 86 0.27 12.96 -9.38
N TYR A 87 1.18 13.43 -8.53
CA TYR A 87 1.11 14.74 -7.87
C TYR A 87 0.86 15.91 -8.82
N ARG A 88 1.38 15.88 -10.05
CA ARG A 88 1.19 16.98 -11.02
C ARG A 88 -0.27 17.20 -11.44
N LYS A 89 -1.15 16.21 -11.28
CA LYS A 89 -2.59 16.35 -11.54
C LYS A 89 -3.38 16.89 -10.35
N HIS A 90 -2.73 17.07 -9.20
CA HIS A 90 -3.37 17.37 -7.93
C HIS A 90 -2.74 18.58 -7.22
N VAL A 91 -2.07 19.44 -7.98
CA VAL A 91 -1.39 20.63 -7.47
C VAL A 91 -1.89 21.85 -8.23
N LYS A 92 -2.11 22.95 -7.52
CA LYS A 92 -2.52 24.24 -8.08
C LYS A 92 -1.68 25.38 -7.49
N PRO A 93 -1.56 26.52 -8.18
CA PRO A 93 -0.91 27.69 -7.61
C PRO A 93 -1.57 28.13 -6.30
N GLY A 94 -0.75 28.42 -5.29
CA GLY A 94 -1.16 29.12 -4.07
C GLY A 94 -0.49 30.49 -3.97
N ASP A 95 -0.72 31.19 -2.85
CA ASP A 95 -0.23 32.58 -2.67
C ASP A 95 1.30 32.69 -2.58
N LYS A 96 1.97 31.67 -2.02
CA LYS A 96 3.43 31.64 -1.80
C LYS A 96 4.10 30.44 -2.46
N GLU A 97 3.40 29.32 -2.48
CA GLU A 97 3.88 28.06 -3.02
C GLU A 97 2.70 27.30 -3.62
N ASP A 98 3.02 26.36 -4.49
CA ASP A 98 2.03 25.43 -5.03
C ASP A 98 1.43 24.58 -3.89
N VAL A 99 0.11 24.43 -3.92
CA VAL A 99 -0.65 23.68 -2.90
C VAL A 99 -1.35 22.47 -3.51
N VAL A 100 -1.60 21.46 -2.68
CA VAL A 100 -2.41 20.31 -3.09
C VAL A 100 -3.86 20.76 -3.32
N ASP A 101 -4.40 20.46 -4.48
CA ASP A 101 -5.81 20.65 -4.77
C ASP A 101 -6.62 19.45 -4.30
N GLU A 102 -7.04 19.46 -3.04
CA GLU A 102 -7.75 18.33 -2.43
C GLU A 102 -9.05 17.96 -3.15
N SER A 103 -9.67 18.90 -3.88
CA SER A 103 -10.89 18.65 -4.66
C SER A 103 -10.70 17.66 -5.81
N THR A 104 -9.46 17.45 -6.25
CA THR A 104 -9.10 16.52 -7.33
C THR A 104 -8.75 15.13 -6.83
N LEU A 105 -8.66 14.93 -5.51
CA LEU A 105 -8.29 13.66 -4.90
C LEU A 105 -9.51 12.75 -4.77
N THR A 106 -9.33 11.48 -5.09
CA THR A 106 -10.36 10.46 -4.94
C THR A 106 -10.12 9.66 -3.66
N PRO A 107 -11.10 9.55 -2.74
CA PRO A 107 -11.02 8.65 -1.60
C PRO A 107 -10.88 7.20 -2.05
N HIS A 108 -10.13 6.40 -1.30
CA HIS A 108 -10.01 4.98 -1.58
C HIS A 108 -11.27 4.22 -1.14
N VAL A 109 -11.60 3.13 -1.82
CA VAL A 109 -12.72 2.26 -1.45
C VAL A 109 -12.51 1.63 -0.07
N LYS A 110 -13.59 1.56 0.72
CA LYS A 110 -13.62 0.91 2.03
C LYS A 110 -14.27 -0.45 1.92
N LEU A 111 -13.67 -1.45 2.56
CA LEU A 111 -14.17 -2.82 2.59
C LEU A 111 -14.77 -3.17 3.95
N SER A 112 -15.65 -4.16 3.96
CA SER A 112 -16.05 -4.85 5.19
C SER A 112 -14.84 -5.59 5.79
N LYS A 113 -14.89 -5.96 7.07
CA LYS A 113 -13.81 -6.74 7.70
C LYS A 113 -13.53 -8.05 6.94
N THR A 114 -14.57 -8.79 6.61
CA THR A 114 -14.47 -10.07 5.88
C THR A 114 -13.84 -9.88 4.50
N ASP A 115 -14.28 -8.87 3.74
CA ASP A 115 -13.73 -8.58 2.42
C ASP A 115 -12.29 -8.08 2.50
N ALA A 116 -11.96 -7.26 3.50
CA ALA A 116 -10.60 -6.79 3.75
C ALA A 116 -9.65 -7.95 4.05
N GLU A 117 -10.07 -8.94 4.84
CA GLU A 117 -9.29 -10.15 5.13
C GLU A 117 -9.07 -10.99 3.86
N ALA A 118 -10.12 -11.21 3.07
CA ALA A 118 -10.05 -11.97 1.83
C ALA A 118 -9.17 -11.29 0.76
N VAL A 119 -9.34 -9.97 0.56
CA VAL A 119 -8.54 -9.17 -0.37
C VAL A 119 -7.09 -9.09 0.10
N ALA A 120 -6.84 -8.91 1.39
CA ALA A 120 -5.48 -8.91 1.92
C ALA A 120 -4.79 -10.25 1.64
N GLU A 121 -5.46 -11.39 1.83
CA GLU A 121 -4.90 -12.70 1.47
C GLU A 121 -4.52 -12.77 -0.02
N ALA A 122 -5.42 -12.36 -0.90
CA ALA A 122 -5.17 -12.37 -2.34
C ALA A 122 -4.01 -11.43 -2.74
N LEU A 123 -3.90 -10.26 -2.12
CA LEU A 123 -2.76 -9.34 -2.32
C LEU A 123 -1.45 -9.92 -1.79
N MET A 124 -1.47 -10.65 -0.68
CA MET A 124 -0.28 -11.29 -0.12
C MET A 124 0.29 -12.39 -1.04
N ALA A 125 -0.54 -13.00 -1.90
CA ALA A 125 -0.08 -13.94 -2.92
C ALA A 125 0.70 -13.27 -4.07
N LEU A 126 0.54 -11.96 -4.27
CA LEU A 126 1.22 -11.19 -5.32
C LEU A 126 2.63 -10.81 -4.86
N THR A 127 3.62 -11.65 -5.13
CA THR A 127 5.01 -11.45 -4.66
C THR A 127 5.93 -10.79 -5.70
N GLY A 128 5.45 -10.64 -6.94
CA GLY A 128 6.22 -10.12 -8.06
C GLY A 128 7.25 -11.11 -8.59
N PRO A 129 8.11 -10.66 -9.53
CA PRO A 129 9.20 -11.47 -10.06
C PRO A 129 10.19 -11.89 -8.97
N VAL A 130 10.74 -13.10 -9.10
CA VAL A 130 11.82 -13.60 -8.23
C VAL A 130 12.98 -12.61 -8.24
N GLY A 131 13.50 -12.30 -7.05
CA GLY A 131 14.63 -11.38 -6.87
C GLY A 131 14.28 -9.88 -6.88
N LEU A 132 13.00 -9.50 -7.07
CA LEU A 132 12.56 -8.11 -6.94
C LEU A 132 12.72 -7.60 -5.49
N VAL A 133 12.37 -8.44 -4.52
CA VAL A 133 12.61 -8.22 -3.09
C VAL A 133 13.33 -9.44 -2.54
N ASN A 134 14.52 -9.24 -1.97
CA ASN A 134 15.32 -10.32 -1.42
C ASN A 134 15.10 -10.43 0.09
N LYS A 135 14.57 -11.55 0.55
CA LYS A 135 14.35 -11.80 1.99
C LYS A 135 15.69 -11.85 2.74
N GLY A 136 15.76 -11.18 3.88
CA GLY A 136 16.97 -11.10 4.73
C GLY A 136 18.06 -10.17 4.21
N ALA A 137 17.74 -9.29 3.25
CA ALA A 137 18.66 -8.27 2.77
C ALA A 137 18.87 -7.19 3.83
N PHE A 138 17.82 -6.77 4.53
CA PHE A 138 17.93 -5.90 5.69
C PHE A 138 18.45 -6.67 6.91
N LYS A 139 19.41 -6.08 7.66
CA LYS A 139 20.09 -6.73 8.80
C LYS A 139 19.48 -6.42 10.16
N ASN A 140 18.40 -5.63 10.21
CA ASN A 140 17.69 -5.29 11.44
C ASN A 140 18.58 -4.66 12.52
N GLU A 141 19.58 -3.91 12.08
CA GLU A 141 20.44 -3.13 12.96
C GLU A 141 19.69 -1.90 13.47
N LYS A 142 19.81 -1.62 14.78
CA LYS A 142 19.28 -0.39 15.35
C LYS A 142 20.05 0.81 14.80
N VAL A 143 19.33 1.86 14.43
CA VAL A 143 19.92 3.11 13.95
C VAL A 143 19.56 4.26 14.89
N SER A 144 20.49 5.19 15.08
CA SER A 144 20.21 6.44 15.80
C SER A 144 19.17 7.26 15.02
N MET A 145 18.05 7.62 15.66
CA MET A 145 17.00 8.43 15.03
C MET A 145 17.47 9.83 14.67
N THR A 146 18.33 10.45 15.49
CA THR A 146 18.91 11.76 15.19
C THR A 146 19.80 11.71 13.95
N MET A 147 20.71 10.74 13.88
CA MET A 147 21.58 10.57 12.70
C MET A 147 20.79 10.12 11.48
N GLY A 148 19.80 9.25 11.66
CA GLY A 148 18.88 8.82 10.61
C GLY A 148 18.11 9.99 10.01
N ALA A 149 17.57 10.89 10.85
CA ALA A 149 16.87 12.08 10.40
C ALA A 149 17.79 13.06 9.65
N MET A 150 19.02 13.28 10.14
CA MET A 150 20.01 14.08 9.42
C MET A 150 20.33 13.46 8.05
N PHE A 151 20.54 12.14 8.01
CA PHE A 151 20.88 11.41 6.81
C PHE A 151 19.75 11.47 5.78
N PHE A 152 18.52 11.18 6.22
CA PHE A 152 17.30 11.22 5.41
C PHE A 152 17.02 12.61 4.83
N ASN A 153 17.08 13.66 5.67
CA ASN A 153 16.70 15.01 5.23
C ASN A 153 17.84 15.73 4.50
N LYS A 154 19.02 15.80 5.12
CA LYS A 154 20.11 16.70 4.69
C LYS A 154 21.09 16.04 3.74
N LEU A 155 21.40 14.76 3.94
CA LEU A 155 22.47 14.09 3.19
C LEU A 155 21.96 13.31 1.97
N ARG A 156 20.71 12.84 2.02
CA ARG A 156 20.08 12.05 0.95
C ARG A 156 18.87 12.70 0.30
N GLY A 157 18.40 13.84 0.84
CA GLY A 157 17.34 14.64 0.22
C GLY A 157 15.95 13.97 0.20
N CYS A 158 15.75 12.87 0.93
CA CYS A 158 14.51 12.12 0.95
C CYS A 158 13.33 13.00 1.41
N GLY A 159 13.61 13.88 2.37
CA GLY A 159 12.64 14.85 2.92
C GLY A 159 12.14 15.89 1.92
N ALA A 160 12.79 16.07 0.76
CA ALA A 160 12.30 16.96 -0.29
C ALA A 160 11.04 16.43 -0.98
N CYS A 161 10.82 15.11 -0.96
CA CYS A 161 9.65 14.47 -1.56
C CYS A 161 8.77 13.75 -0.54
N HIS A 162 9.35 13.20 0.53
CA HIS A 162 8.63 12.37 1.50
C HIS A 162 8.44 13.09 2.84
N MET A 163 7.25 12.92 3.43
CA MET A 163 7.02 13.33 4.82
C MET A 163 7.54 12.27 5.79
N ALA A 164 8.51 12.66 6.63
CA ALA A 164 9.01 11.84 7.73
C ALA A 164 8.25 12.07 9.04
N LYS A 165 7.46 13.14 9.12
CA LYS A 165 6.51 13.45 10.19
C LYS A 165 5.27 14.15 9.60
N PRO A 166 4.10 14.09 10.26
CA PRO A 166 2.93 14.84 9.81
C PRO A 166 3.27 16.32 9.58
N GLY A 167 2.97 16.84 8.38
CA GLY A 167 3.22 18.24 8.01
C GLY A 167 4.69 18.62 7.79
N THR A 168 5.64 17.68 7.86
CA THR A 168 7.08 17.97 7.66
C THR A 168 7.66 17.12 6.55
N GLY A 169 8.11 17.78 5.47
CA GLY A 169 8.73 17.16 4.30
C GLY A 169 7.94 17.46 3.02
N GLY A 170 8.32 16.80 1.93
CA GLY A 170 7.67 16.97 0.63
C GLY A 170 6.33 16.25 0.53
N LEU A 171 5.49 16.73 -0.40
CA LEU A 171 4.14 16.19 -0.65
C LEU A 171 4.04 15.35 -1.93
N SER A 172 5.09 15.31 -2.74
CA SER A 172 5.15 14.61 -4.03
C SER A 172 5.37 13.09 -3.89
N GLY A 173 5.98 12.65 -2.80
CA GLY A 173 6.14 11.25 -2.41
C GLY A 173 5.10 10.80 -1.38
N PRO A 174 4.96 9.48 -1.15
CA PRO A 174 4.17 8.97 -0.04
C PRO A 174 4.76 9.43 1.31
N GLU A 175 3.89 9.61 2.30
CA GLU A 175 4.33 9.69 3.69
C GLU A 175 5.13 8.44 4.07
N LEU A 176 6.06 8.61 5.01
CA LEU A 176 6.87 7.52 5.56
C LEU A 176 6.74 7.39 7.08
N TYR A 177 6.03 8.31 7.75
CA TYR A 177 5.87 8.27 9.22
C TYR A 177 4.98 7.13 9.72
N THR A 178 4.23 6.46 8.83
CA THR A 178 3.56 5.18 9.11
C THR A 178 4.24 3.99 8.42
N GLY A 179 5.40 4.22 7.79
CA GLY A 179 6.10 3.25 6.96
C GLY A 179 6.45 1.95 7.69
N GLY A 180 6.86 2.02 8.96
CA GLY A 180 7.21 0.85 9.76
C GLY A 180 6.05 -0.11 10.02
N GLU A 181 4.83 0.39 10.20
CA GLU A 181 3.63 -0.45 10.33
C GLU A 181 3.19 -1.02 8.98
N ARG A 182 3.36 -0.24 7.92
CA ARG A 182 2.83 -0.50 6.58
C ARG A 182 3.67 -1.44 5.74
N LEU A 183 4.99 -1.22 5.73
CA LEU A 183 5.91 -1.80 4.76
C LEU A 183 6.80 -2.88 5.40
N GLN A 184 7.13 -3.90 4.62
CA GLN A 184 8.13 -4.89 5.00
C GLN A 184 9.55 -4.32 4.87
N ALA A 185 10.44 -4.70 5.78
CA ALA A 185 11.81 -4.19 5.84
C ALA A 185 12.61 -4.45 4.56
N ASP A 186 12.56 -5.68 4.04
CA ASP A 186 13.28 -6.06 2.82
C ASP A 186 12.75 -5.34 1.58
N TYR A 187 11.46 -4.97 1.57
CA TYR A 187 10.91 -4.12 0.51
C TYR A 187 11.50 -2.71 0.57
N ILE A 188 11.51 -2.08 1.74
CA ILE A 188 12.08 -0.73 1.90
C ILE A 188 13.54 -0.74 1.43
N TYR A 189 14.32 -1.72 1.89
CA TYR A 189 15.71 -1.91 1.46
C TYR A 189 15.83 -2.05 -0.06
N SER A 190 15.07 -2.98 -0.66
CA SER A 190 15.16 -3.26 -2.10
C SER A 190 14.70 -2.08 -2.96
N TYR A 191 13.67 -1.35 -2.51
CA TYR A 191 13.12 -0.20 -3.22
C TYR A 191 14.04 1.02 -3.17
N ILE A 192 14.71 1.28 -2.04
CA ILE A 192 15.71 2.36 -1.97
C ILE A 192 16.93 2.04 -2.83
N LYS A 193 17.34 0.76 -2.86
CA LYS A 193 18.51 0.30 -3.62
C LYS A 193 18.36 0.55 -5.12
N ASP A 194 17.19 0.23 -5.66
CA ASP A 194 16.92 0.33 -7.11
C ASP A 194 15.40 0.42 -7.36
N PRO A 195 14.79 1.62 -7.23
CA PRO A 195 13.36 1.80 -7.44
C PRO A 195 12.96 1.52 -8.90
N GLN A 196 13.87 1.69 -9.87
CA GLN A 196 13.61 1.44 -11.29
C GLN A 196 13.40 -0.04 -11.63
N LYS A 197 13.80 -0.98 -10.77
CA LYS A 197 13.43 -2.41 -10.92
C LYS A 197 11.93 -2.68 -10.73
N PHE A 198 11.26 -1.85 -9.94
CA PHE A 198 9.81 -1.94 -9.73
C PHE A 198 9.05 -1.28 -10.88
N ASP A 199 9.54 -0.13 -11.33
CA ASP A 199 9.02 0.61 -12.47
C ASP A 199 10.12 1.51 -13.05
N PRO A 200 10.52 1.34 -14.32
CA PRO A 200 11.62 2.09 -14.92
C PRO A 200 11.37 3.60 -15.04
N HIS A 201 10.11 4.06 -14.92
CA HIS A 201 9.72 5.47 -15.06
C HIS A 201 9.31 6.12 -13.74
N ILE A 202 9.47 5.43 -12.61
CA ILE A 202 9.16 6.01 -11.30
C ILE A 202 10.07 7.21 -10.99
N TRP A 203 9.50 8.26 -10.40
CA TRP A 203 10.22 9.50 -10.11
C TRP A 203 11.26 9.39 -9.00
N MET A 204 11.16 8.40 -8.10
CA MET A 204 12.17 8.23 -7.06
C MET A 204 13.50 7.83 -7.72
N PRO A 205 14.57 8.63 -7.60
CA PRO A 205 15.82 8.35 -8.28
C PRO A 205 16.58 7.20 -7.59
N THR A 206 17.32 6.42 -8.37
CA THR A 206 18.38 5.56 -7.81
C THR A 206 19.51 6.46 -7.27
N LEU A 207 19.80 6.34 -5.97
CA LEU A 207 20.82 7.15 -5.29
C LEU A 207 22.21 6.50 -5.24
N ASN A 208 22.37 5.27 -5.76
CA ASN A 208 23.63 4.51 -5.75
C ASN A 208 24.31 4.45 -4.36
N LEU A 209 23.52 4.14 -3.33
CA LEU A 209 23.97 4.15 -1.94
C LEU A 209 24.87 2.96 -1.60
N ALA A 210 25.85 3.18 -0.73
CA ALA A 210 26.65 2.12 -0.15
C ALA A 210 25.79 1.25 0.80
N GLU A 211 26.20 -0.01 0.99
CA GLU A 211 25.47 -0.98 1.81
C GLU A 211 25.11 -0.46 3.23
N PRO A 212 26.04 0.12 4.01
CA PRO A 212 25.70 0.63 5.34
C PRO A 212 24.66 1.75 5.33
N ASP A 213 24.62 2.54 4.26
CA ASP A 213 23.68 3.64 4.12
C ASP A 213 22.27 3.17 3.77
N LEU A 214 22.16 2.10 2.96
CA LEU A 214 20.88 1.41 2.71
C LEU A 214 20.31 0.85 4.01
N GLN A 215 21.13 0.12 4.78
CA GLN A 215 20.72 -0.41 6.08
C GLN A 215 20.28 0.72 7.01
N ARG A 216 21.04 1.83 7.05
CA ARG A 216 20.72 2.99 7.90
C ARG A 216 19.37 3.63 7.55
N LEU A 217 19.11 3.87 6.26
CA LEU A 217 17.85 4.49 5.82
C LEU A 217 16.66 3.57 6.05
N THR A 218 16.79 2.27 5.75
CA THR A 218 15.74 1.29 6.02
C THR A 218 15.41 1.23 7.50
N GLY A 219 16.43 1.13 8.37
CA GLY A 219 16.24 1.12 9.82
C GLY A 219 15.63 2.42 10.36
N TYR A 220 15.92 3.56 9.73
CA TYR A 220 15.32 4.84 10.12
C TYR A 220 13.84 4.88 9.77
N ILE A 221 13.47 4.52 8.52
CA ILE A 221 12.08 4.51 8.05
C ILE A 221 11.22 3.53 8.86
N LEU A 222 11.77 2.36 9.23
CA LEU A 222 11.07 1.38 10.06
C LEU A 222 10.77 1.88 11.48
N GLN A 223 11.61 2.78 12.01
CA GLN A 223 11.44 3.34 13.35
C GLN A 223 10.62 4.65 13.36
N LEU A 224 10.31 5.21 12.18
CA LEU A 224 9.40 6.35 12.12
C LEU A 224 8.02 5.96 12.66
N SER A 225 7.44 6.85 13.45
CA SER A 225 6.08 6.70 13.95
C SER A 225 5.34 8.03 13.90
N ALA A 226 4.02 7.95 13.71
CA ALA A 226 3.15 9.13 13.69
C ALA A 226 3.11 9.89 15.04
N SER A 227 3.57 9.28 16.14
CA SER A 227 3.53 9.86 17.49
C SER A 227 4.70 10.80 17.82
N GLU A 228 5.76 10.84 17.01
CA GLU A 228 6.93 11.73 17.23
C GLU A 228 6.70 13.19 16.78
N GLY A 229 5.44 13.57 16.55
CA GLY A 229 5.00 14.91 16.15
C GLY A 229 4.13 15.60 17.21
N LYS A 230 4.49 15.48 18.50
CA LYS A 230 3.96 16.34 19.57
C LYS A 230 4.99 17.37 19.99
#